data_AF-A0AAU9IT50-F1
#
_entry.id   AF-A0AAU9IT50-F1
#
_cell.length_a   1.000
_cell.length_b   1.000
_cell.length_c   1.000
_cell.angle_alpha   90.00
_cell.angle_beta   90.00
_cell.angle_gamma   90.00
#
_symmetry.space_group_name_H-M   'P 1'
#
loop_
_entity.id
_entity.type
_entity.pdbx_description
1 polymer ?
#
loop_
_entity_poly.entity_id
_entity_poly.type
_entity_poly.pdbx_seq_one_letter_code
_entity_poly.pdbx_strand_id
1 'polypeptide(L)'
;MESSFDCPICFDTYTSELKPLILPCGHNVCINCLSRLSKESLCKCPTCRKSHFRINPSNLTINYALIQSPNSNSPNRNNNRGNPNVLKDIQYYYQYQAFLTQISKEIKSEYERSQGLNKNCRDSYNGSIDFLINSLQNLQNKWNKSIDEAEKKNMDNYNEIKEQINKTSTKNDQLLEVLNEAYKNNAAIDANSEIVLASDKEALIFDVSFGHFNNEANLDTAFSHILHEIGGSLVYENANISKSYEKEPKDQSSPGNLNSKASPAESPIKWSDLRNPPKFNPWMEEDYHRKEQGKPITIKNRFRWFTQADFGAHEALPDWANSKINEEYSKGNKTAFIYDFKKRLQFKIDFNQMECFRYNFKTQEFGKARKLVPLN
;
A
#
# COMPACT_ATOMS: atom_id res chain seq x y z
N MET A 1 -38.87 0.18 64.04
CA MET A 1 -40.13 -0.01 63.29
C MET A 1 -39.78 -0.83 62.07
N GLU A 2 -40.28 -2.06 61.98
CA GLU A 2 -40.01 -2.97 60.87
C GLU A 2 -40.71 -2.48 59.60
N SER A 3 -39.95 -2.00 58.62
CA SER A 3 -40.45 -1.73 57.28
C SER A 3 -40.52 -3.08 56.54
N SER A 4 -41.70 -3.69 56.47
CA SER A 4 -41.90 -4.90 55.66
C SER A 4 -41.66 -4.56 54.19
N PHE A 5 -40.81 -5.38 53.54
CA PHE A 5 -40.50 -5.29 52.11
C PHE A 5 -41.58 -5.93 51.23
N ASP A 6 -42.70 -6.32 51.83
CA ASP A 6 -43.78 -7.03 51.17
C ASP A 6 -45.05 -6.18 51.10
N CYS A 7 -45.87 -6.45 50.08
CA CYS A 7 -47.15 -5.79 49.94
C CYS A 7 -48.15 -6.28 51.01
N PRO A 8 -48.84 -5.40 51.75
CA PRO A 8 -49.80 -5.82 52.78
C PRO A 8 -51.09 -6.48 52.23
N ILE A 9 -51.22 -6.62 50.91
CA ILE A 9 -52.40 -7.20 50.24
C ILE A 9 -52.04 -8.54 49.59
N CYS A 10 -51.05 -8.56 48.70
CA CYS A 10 -50.64 -9.80 48.03
C CYS A 10 -49.52 -10.54 48.76
N PHE A 11 -48.90 -9.92 49.77
CA PHE A 11 -47.76 -10.45 50.53
C PHE A 11 -46.53 -10.78 49.68
N ASP A 12 -46.49 -10.30 48.43
CA ASP A 12 -45.32 -10.42 47.56
C ASP A 12 -44.29 -9.33 47.88
N THR A 13 -43.01 -9.70 47.79
CA THR A 13 -41.87 -8.79 47.97
C THR A 13 -41.78 -7.79 46.82
N TYR A 14 -41.55 -6.52 47.15
CA TYR A 14 -41.42 -5.46 46.16
C TYR A 14 -40.19 -5.63 45.25
N THR A 15 -40.39 -5.58 43.94
CA THR A 15 -39.35 -5.72 42.91
C THR A 15 -39.42 -4.58 41.90
N SER A 16 -38.48 -4.54 40.94
CA SER A 16 -38.52 -3.58 39.82
C SER A 16 -39.81 -3.67 38.99
N GLU A 17 -40.41 -4.86 38.93
CA GLU A 17 -41.69 -5.13 38.27
C GLU A 17 -42.87 -4.90 39.22
N LEU A 18 -42.73 -5.27 40.51
CA LEU A 18 -43.74 -5.08 41.54
C LEU A 18 -43.45 -3.83 42.40
N LYS A 19 -43.65 -2.65 41.80
CA LYS A 19 -43.26 -1.37 42.42
C LYS A 19 -44.16 -0.98 43.60
N PRO A 20 -43.61 -0.62 44.77
CA PRO A 20 -44.35 -0.06 45.90
C PRO A 20 -44.70 1.41 45.64
N LEU A 21 -45.99 1.73 45.71
CA LEU A 21 -46.51 3.10 45.61
C LEU A 21 -46.87 3.62 47.00
N ILE A 22 -46.50 4.88 47.28
CA ILE A 22 -46.77 5.57 48.54
C ILE A 22 -48.18 6.16 48.49
N LEU A 23 -49.07 5.70 49.37
CA LEU A 23 -50.38 6.32 49.59
C LEU A 23 -50.24 7.68 50.31
N PRO A 24 -51.20 8.60 50.22
CA PRO A 24 -51.14 9.89 50.92
C PRO A 24 -50.99 9.78 52.45
N CYS A 25 -51.34 8.65 53.04
CA CYS A 25 -51.11 8.36 54.46
C CYS A 25 -49.71 7.83 54.80
N GLY A 26 -48.82 7.68 53.82
CA GLY A 26 -47.43 7.21 53.99
C GLY A 26 -47.23 5.69 53.91
N HIS A 27 -48.28 4.90 53.74
CA HIS A 27 -48.19 3.44 53.61
C HIS A 27 -47.94 3.01 52.16
N ASN A 28 -47.30 1.85 51.98
CA ASN A 28 -46.87 1.36 50.69
C ASN A 28 -47.77 0.19 50.23
N VAL A 29 -48.16 0.20 48.96
CA VAL A 29 -48.94 -0.87 48.31
C VAL A 29 -48.41 -1.06 46.88
N CYS A 30 -48.34 -2.30 46.38
CA CYS A 30 -47.83 -2.53 45.02
C CYS A 30 -48.78 -2.00 43.95
N ILE A 31 -48.24 -1.62 42.79
CA ILE A 31 -49.01 -1.06 41.66
C ILE A 31 -50.17 -1.96 41.22
N ASN A 32 -50.00 -3.28 41.25
CA ASN A 32 -51.02 -4.25 40.85
C ASN A 32 -52.18 -4.32 41.85
N CYS A 33 -51.89 -4.29 43.14
CA CYS A 33 -52.94 -4.29 44.17
C CYS A 33 -53.63 -2.92 44.24
N LEU A 34 -52.88 -1.83 44.02
CA LEU A 34 -53.46 -0.50 44.03
C LEU A 34 -54.40 -0.26 42.85
N SER A 35 -54.06 -0.75 41.64
CA SER A 35 -54.95 -0.65 40.48
C SER A 35 -56.26 -1.42 40.64
N ARG A 36 -56.29 -2.44 41.51
CA ARG A 36 -57.53 -3.14 41.89
C ARG A 36 -58.34 -2.34 42.91
N LEU A 37 -57.70 -1.69 43.87
CA LEU A 37 -58.35 -0.85 44.88
C LEU A 37 -58.85 0.50 44.32
N SER A 38 -58.18 1.05 43.31
CA SER A 38 -58.53 2.34 42.70
C SER A 38 -59.66 2.27 41.68
N LYS A 39 -60.29 1.10 41.50
CA LYS A 39 -61.51 0.96 40.67
C LYS A 39 -62.73 1.62 41.33
N GLU A 40 -62.66 1.86 42.63
CA GLU A 40 -63.66 2.60 43.39
C GLU A 40 -63.20 4.05 43.58
N SER A 41 -64.13 5.00 43.61
CA SER A 41 -63.83 6.44 43.80
C SER A 41 -63.18 6.75 45.16
N LEU A 42 -63.25 5.79 46.09
CA LEU A 42 -62.73 5.82 47.44
C LEU A 42 -61.76 4.65 47.66
N CYS A 43 -60.47 4.93 47.78
CA CYS A 43 -59.46 3.91 48.12
C CYS A 43 -59.16 3.96 49.62
N LYS A 44 -59.42 2.86 50.33
CA LYS A 44 -59.11 2.73 51.76
C LYS A 44 -57.76 2.05 51.95
N CYS A 45 -56.86 2.68 52.71
CA CYS A 45 -55.54 2.12 53.00
C CYS A 45 -55.68 0.78 53.76
N PRO A 46 -55.08 -0.32 53.28
CA PRO A 46 -55.18 -1.63 53.96
C PRO A 46 -54.49 -1.63 55.33
N THR A 47 -53.47 -0.79 55.53
CA THR A 47 -52.67 -0.77 56.76
C THR A 47 -53.32 0.09 57.85
N CYS A 48 -53.65 1.35 57.56
CA CYS A 48 -54.18 2.29 58.56
C CYS A 48 -55.67 2.61 58.42
N ARG A 49 -56.34 2.04 57.41
CA ARG A 49 -57.78 2.19 57.15
C ARG A 49 -58.24 3.63 56.87
N LYS A 50 -57.32 4.58 56.67
CA LYS A 50 -57.64 5.95 56.19
C LYS A 50 -58.13 5.90 54.75
N SER A 51 -59.20 6.62 54.46
CA SER A 51 -59.80 6.70 53.13
C SER A 51 -59.20 7.86 52.33
N HIS A 52 -58.99 7.61 51.05
CA HIS A 52 -58.40 8.57 50.11
C HIS A 52 -59.26 8.64 48.85
N PHE A 53 -59.59 9.86 48.44
CA PHE A 53 -60.41 10.10 47.25
C PHE A 53 -59.52 10.33 46.03
N ARG A 54 -59.98 9.88 44.85
CA ARG A 54 -59.34 10.15 43.55
C ARG A 54 -57.87 9.71 43.46
N ILE A 55 -57.55 8.53 44.00
CA ILE A 55 -56.22 7.94 43.82
C ILE A 55 -56.09 7.44 42.38
N ASN A 56 -55.11 8.00 41.65
CA ASN A 56 -54.66 7.46 40.38
C ASN A 56 -53.26 6.84 40.59
N PRO A 57 -53.08 5.51 40.37
CA PRO A 57 -51.79 4.83 40.53
C PRO A 57 -50.64 5.49 39.76
N SER A 58 -50.90 6.11 38.61
CA SER A 58 -49.88 6.78 37.79
C SER A 58 -49.34 8.07 38.42
N ASN A 59 -50.06 8.66 39.37
CA ASN A 59 -49.71 9.94 40.00
C ASN A 59 -49.08 9.78 41.39
N LEU A 60 -48.86 8.55 41.85
CA LEU A 60 -48.27 8.29 43.17
C LEU A 60 -46.77 8.03 43.08
N THR A 61 -46.06 8.47 44.10
CA THR A 61 -44.61 8.31 44.21
C THR A 61 -44.25 6.85 44.46
N ILE A 62 -43.27 6.35 43.71
CA ILE A 62 -42.68 5.02 43.91
C ILE A 62 -41.66 5.09 45.05
N ASN A 63 -41.75 4.16 46.01
CA ASN A 63 -40.76 4.04 47.08
C ASN A 63 -39.63 3.09 46.69
N TYR A 64 -38.63 3.62 45.97
CA TYR A 64 -37.50 2.81 45.48
C TYR A 64 -36.67 2.17 46.61
N ALA A 65 -36.71 2.70 47.84
CA ALA A 65 -35.99 2.14 48.98
C ALA A 65 -36.56 0.80 49.46
N LEU A 66 -37.80 0.47 49.09
CA LEU A 66 -38.46 -0.80 49.41
C LEU A 66 -38.32 -1.84 48.31
N ILE A 67 -37.82 -1.48 47.13
CA ILE A 67 -37.59 -2.43 46.06
C ILE A 67 -36.36 -3.25 46.41
N GLN A 68 -36.56 -4.53 46.72
CA GLN A 68 -35.45 -5.43 46.90
C GLN A 68 -34.79 -5.71 45.55
N SER A 69 -33.47 -5.57 45.49
CA SER A 69 -32.69 -6.26 44.48
C SER A 69 -32.96 -7.77 44.62
N PRO A 70 -32.99 -8.57 43.54
CA PRO A 70 -33.49 -9.94 43.54
C PRO A 70 -32.69 -10.98 44.35
N ASN A 71 -31.99 -10.57 45.42
CA ASN A 71 -31.17 -11.41 46.30
C ASN A 71 -31.33 -11.04 47.79
N SER A 72 -32.57 -10.93 48.30
CA SER A 72 -32.77 -10.77 49.75
C SER A 72 -34.00 -11.49 50.30
N ASN A 73 -34.09 -12.80 50.05
CA ASN A 73 -34.87 -13.69 50.92
C ASN A 73 -34.07 -14.97 51.23
N SER A 74 -33.39 -14.99 52.38
CA SER A 74 -33.32 -16.11 53.36
C SER A 74 -32.11 -15.99 54.29
N PRO A 75 -32.26 -16.21 55.61
CA PRO A 75 -31.17 -16.14 56.57
C PRO A 75 -30.31 -17.39 56.45
N ASN A 76 -29.17 -17.30 55.75
CA ASN A 76 -28.14 -18.32 55.88
C ASN A 76 -26.75 -17.67 55.91
N ARG A 77 -26.16 -17.71 57.10
CA ARG A 77 -24.75 -17.41 57.33
C ARG A 77 -23.95 -18.34 56.42
N ASN A 78 -23.06 -17.76 55.61
CA ASN A 78 -22.15 -18.39 54.63
C ASN A 78 -22.70 -18.42 53.19
N ASN A 79 -22.38 -17.39 52.40
CA ASN A 79 -21.91 -17.54 51.01
C ASN A 79 -21.49 -16.17 50.43
N ASN A 80 -20.34 -15.68 50.88
CA ASN A 80 -19.61 -14.62 50.18
C ASN A 80 -18.79 -15.24 49.02
N ARG A 81 -19.44 -16.03 48.16
CA ARG A 81 -18.82 -16.53 46.92
C ARG A 81 -19.46 -15.74 45.80
N GLY A 82 -18.72 -14.76 45.29
CA GLY A 82 -19.12 -13.98 44.11
C GLY A 82 -19.55 -14.92 42.97
N ASN A 83 -20.44 -14.43 42.10
CA ASN A 83 -20.99 -15.23 41.00
C ASN A 83 -19.85 -15.87 40.18
N PRO A 84 -19.68 -17.20 40.21
CA PRO A 84 -18.55 -17.88 39.59
C PRO A 84 -18.53 -17.72 38.06
N ASN A 85 -19.65 -17.35 37.44
CA ASN A 85 -19.70 -17.05 36.01
C ASN A 85 -19.06 -15.69 35.70
N VAL A 86 -19.28 -14.68 36.54
CA VAL A 86 -18.65 -13.35 36.36
C VAL A 86 -17.14 -13.43 36.52
N LEU A 87 -16.64 -14.25 37.46
CA LEU A 87 -15.19 -14.48 37.61
C LEU A 87 -14.57 -15.18 36.39
N LYS A 88 -15.29 -16.14 35.78
CA LYS A 88 -14.86 -16.80 34.54
C LYS A 88 -14.86 -15.83 33.36
N ASP A 89 -15.86 -14.95 33.27
CA ASP A 89 -15.93 -13.93 32.23
C ASP A 89 -14.80 -12.91 32.39
N ILE A 90 -14.52 -12.46 33.61
CA ILE A 90 -13.39 -11.56 33.90
C ILE A 90 -12.07 -12.22 33.50
N GLN A 91 -11.85 -13.47 33.90
CA GLN A 91 -10.65 -14.22 33.53
C GLN A 91 -10.51 -14.37 32.00
N TYR A 92 -11.61 -14.64 31.32
CA TYR A 92 -11.68 -14.71 29.86
C TYR A 92 -11.29 -13.39 29.20
N TYR A 93 -11.86 -12.26 29.63
CA TYR A 93 -11.54 -10.95 29.05
C TYR A 93 -10.11 -10.51 29.33
N TYR A 94 -9.54 -10.84 30.49
CA TYR A 94 -8.11 -10.63 30.75
C TYR A 94 -7.22 -11.43 29.78
N GLN A 95 -7.56 -12.71 29.54
CA GLN A 95 -6.84 -13.54 28.56
C GLN A 95 -6.98 -13.00 27.13
N TYR A 96 -8.18 -12.58 26.75
CA TYR A 96 -8.44 -11.99 25.45
C TYR A 96 -7.68 -10.67 25.25
N GLN A 97 -7.61 -9.82 26.28
CA GLN A 97 -6.87 -8.57 26.22
C GLN A 97 -5.35 -8.80 26.11
N ALA A 98 -4.81 -9.81 26.81
CA ALA A 98 -3.41 -10.21 26.66
C ALA A 98 -3.12 -10.69 25.22
N PHE A 99 -4.01 -11.50 24.65
CA PHE A 99 -3.93 -11.96 23.27
C PHE A 99 -3.96 -10.82 22.26
N LEU A 100 -4.91 -9.88 22.39
CA LEU A 100 -4.97 -8.69 21.52
C LEU A 100 -3.69 -7.85 21.60
N THR A 101 -3.12 -7.72 22.80
CA THR A 101 -1.87 -7.01 23.02
C THR A 101 -0.70 -7.70 22.32
N GLN A 102 -0.66 -9.04 22.34
CA GLN A 102 0.36 -9.82 21.63
C GLN A 102 0.25 -9.65 20.11
N ILE A 103 -0.95 -9.80 19.55
CA ILE A 103 -1.19 -9.59 18.11
C ILE A 103 -0.78 -8.18 17.68
N SER A 104 -1.13 -7.17 18.47
CA SER A 104 -0.75 -5.78 18.19
C SER A 104 0.77 -5.60 18.09
N LYS A 105 1.53 -6.26 18.98
CA LYS A 105 3.00 -6.26 18.94
C LYS A 105 3.54 -6.97 17.70
N GLU A 106 2.97 -8.11 17.32
CA GLU A 106 3.38 -8.89 16.15
C GLU A 106 3.08 -8.14 14.83
N ILE A 107 1.91 -7.50 14.73
CA ILE A 107 1.58 -6.65 13.58
C ILE A 107 2.58 -5.50 13.46
N LYS A 108 2.93 -4.88 14.59
CA LYS A 108 3.90 -3.78 14.61
C LYS A 108 5.29 -4.24 14.17
N SER A 109 5.80 -5.35 14.70
CA SER A 109 7.12 -5.86 14.32
C SER A 109 7.17 -6.27 12.86
N GLU A 110 6.09 -6.87 12.34
CA GLU A 110 5.98 -7.25 10.93
C GLU A 110 5.91 -6.02 10.00
N TYR A 111 5.21 -4.97 10.41
CA TYR A 111 5.18 -3.70 9.69
C TYR A 111 6.58 -3.05 9.65
N GLU A 112 7.28 -3.00 10.78
CA GLU A 112 8.66 -2.47 10.86
C GLU A 112 9.62 -3.29 10.00
N ARG A 113 9.50 -4.63 10.02
CA ARG A 113 10.26 -5.54 9.15
C ARG A 113 10.01 -5.25 7.68
N SER A 114 8.75 -5.10 7.28
CA SER A 114 8.36 -4.75 5.91
C SER A 114 8.92 -3.40 5.49
N GLN A 115 8.88 -2.39 6.36
CA GLN A 115 9.50 -1.10 6.08
C GLN A 115 11.02 -1.21 5.87
N GLY A 116 11.71 -1.98 6.72
CA GLY A 116 13.15 -2.23 6.58
C GLY A 116 13.50 -2.88 5.24
N LEU A 117 12.74 -3.89 4.83
CA LEU A 117 12.93 -4.54 3.53
C LEU A 117 12.66 -3.59 2.35
N ASN A 118 11.59 -2.80 2.41
CA ASN A 118 11.29 -1.81 1.37
C ASN A 118 12.38 -0.74 1.26
N LYS A 119 12.95 -0.31 2.38
CA LYS A 119 14.09 0.61 2.40
C LYS A 119 15.31 -0.02 1.74
N ASN A 120 15.70 -1.22 2.14
CA ASN A 120 16.85 -1.91 1.54
C ASN A 120 16.68 -2.13 0.04
N CYS A 121 15.47 -2.49 -0.39
CA CYS A 121 15.13 -2.66 -1.81
C CYS A 121 15.26 -1.33 -2.58
N ARG A 122 14.75 -0.23 -2.00
CA ARG A 122 14.91 1.11 -2.56
C ARG A 122 16.38 1.53 -2.66
N ASP A 123 17.16 1.29 -1.60
CA ASP A 123 18.58 1.65 -1.55
C ASP A 123 19.38 0.85 -2.60
N SER A 124 19.06 -0.44 -2.80
CA SER A 124 19.63 -1.26 -3.88
C SER A 124 19.33 -0.69 -5.26
N TYR A 125 18.05 -0.42 -5.56
CA TYR A 125 17.67 0.16 -6.86
C TYR A 125 18.31 1.51 -7.11
N ASN A 126 18.35 2.38 -6.10
CA ASN A 126 19.00 3.68 -6.22
C ASN A 126 20.50 3.52 -6.48
N GLY A 127 21.19 2.61 -5.79
CA GLY A 127 22.60 2.31 -6.05
C GLY A 127 22.85 1.82 -7.48
N SER A 128 21.98 0.94 -7.99
CA SER A 128 22.03 0.47 -9.37
C SER A 128 21.81 1.61 -10.39
N ILE A 129 20.87 2.53 -10.13
CA ILE A 129 20.63 3.71 -10.98
C ILE A 129 21.83 4.65 -10.94
N ASP A 130 22.37 4.95 -9.75
CA ASP A 130 23.52 5.83 -9.57
C ASP A 130 24.75 5.29 -10.30
N PHE A 131 24.98 3.98 -10.26
CA PHE A 131 26.03 3.33 -11.04
C PHE A 131 25.87 3.60 -12.54
N LEU A 132 24.66 3.43 -13.09
CA LEU A 132 24.39 3.67 -14.51
C LEU A 132 24.58 5.13 -14.90
N ILE A 133 24.12 6.06 -14.07
CA ILE A 133 24.32 7.50 -14.28
C ILE A 133 25.81 7.82 -14.34
N ASN A 134 26.60 7.29 -13.38
CA ASN A 134 28.05 7.50 -13.35
C ASN A 134 28.74 6.90 -14.59
N SER A 135 28.36 5.70 -15.03
CA SER A 135 28.88 5.09 -16.25
C SER A 135 28.58 5.92 -17.49
N LEU A 136 27.35 6.42 -17.63
CA LEU A 136 26.95 7.30 -18.73
C LEU A 136 27.72 8.62 -18.71
N GLN A 137 27.88 9.24 -17.56
CA GLN A 137 28.66 10.47 -17.40
C GLN A 137 30.13 10.26 -17.77
N ASN A 138 30.72 9.13 -17.36
CA ASN A 138 32.10 8.79 -17.72
C ASN A 138 32.28 8.63 -19.24
N LEU A 139 31.33 7.97 -19.91
CA LEU A 139 31.33 7.84 -21.37
C LEU A 139 31.19 9.20 -22.07
N GLN A 140 30.25 10.03 -21.59
CA GLN A 140 30.07 11.39 -22.09
C GLN A 140 31.36 12.20 -21.97
N ASN A 141 32.02 12.17 -20.82
CA ASN A 141 33.28 12.88 -20.58
C ASN A 141 34.38 12.39 -21.52
N LYS A 142 34.47 11.07 -21.75
CA LYS A 142 35.45 10.48 -22.67
C LYS A 142 35.22 10.96 -24.11
N TRP A 143 33.98 11.03 -24.57
CA TRP A 143 33.65 11.51 -25.91
C TRP A 143 33.94 13.00 -26.08
N ASN A 144 33.52 13.82 -25.12
CA ASN A 144 33.81 15.25 -25.15
C ASN A 144 35.32 15.49 -25.28
N LYS A 145 36.13 14.77 -24.49
CA LYS A 145 37.59 14.87 -24.58
C LYS A 145 38.13 14.50 -25.97
N SER A 146 37.63 13.43 -26.57
CA SER A 146 38.07 13.03 -27.93
C SER A 146 37.64 14.03 -29.01
N ILE A 147 36.48 14.68 -28.84
CA ILE A 147 36.04 15.76 -29.72
C ILE A 147 36.97 16.96 -29.55
N ASP A 148 37.22 17.40 -28.32
CA ASP A 148 38.13 18.52 -28.02
C ASP A 148 39.53 18.31 -28.61
N GLU A 149 40.06 17.08 -28.51
CA GLU A 149 41.35 16.71 -29.09
C GLU A 149 41.35 16.77 -30.63
N ALA A 150 40.27 16.33 -31.27
CA ALA A 150 40.11 16.40 -32.72
C ALA A 150 39.95 17.85 -33.21
N GLU A 151 39.17 18.67 -32.51
CA GLU A 151 39.00 20.09 -32.81
C GLU A 151 40.31 20.86 -32.65
N LYS A 152 41.08 20.56 -31.60
CA LYS A 152 42.40 21.15 -31.41
C LYS A 152 43.34 20.81 -32.58
N LYS A 153 43.38 19.54 -33.01
CA LYS A 153 44.19 19.13 -34.16
C LYS A 153 43.76 19.85 -35.44
N ASN A 154 42.46 19.98 -35.67
CA ASN A 154 41.93 20.74 -36.81
C ASN A 154 42.33 22.22 -36.73
N MET A 155 42.32 22.83 -35.55
CA MET A 155 42.73 24.22 -35.33
C MET A 155 44.23 24.42 -35.60
N ASP A 156 45.07 23.49 -35.13
CA ASP A 156 46.51 23.52 -35.38
C ASP A 156 46.80 23.42 -36.90
N ASN A 157 46.14 22.49 -37.60
CA ASN A 157 46.23 22.37 -39.06
C ASN A 157 45.76 23.64 -39.78
N TYR A 158 44.66 24.25 -39.34
CA TYR A 158 44.16 25.51 -39.91
C TYR A 158 45.19 26.64 -39.78
N ASN A 159 45.81 26.79 -38.60
CA ASN A 159 46.81 27.82 -38.37
C ASN A 159 48.07 27.61 -39.23
N GLU A 160 48.49 26.36 -39.41
CA GLU A 160 49.62 26.02 -40.29
C GLU A 160 49.33 26.39 -41.74
N ILE A 161 48.18 25.96 -42.28
CA ILE A 161 47.77 26.29 -43.65
C ILE A 161 47.66 27.82 -43.83
N LYS A 162 47.07 28.51 -42.84
CA LYS A 162 46.96 29.97 -42.86
C LYS A 162 48.33 30.66 -42.89
N GLU A 163 49.30 30.18 -42.12
CA GLU A 163 50.66 30.71 -42.14
C GLU A 163 51.34 30.50 -43.49
N GLN A 164 51.17 29.31 -44.09
CA GLN A 164 51.69 29.01 -45.42
C GLN A 164 51.07 29.93 -46.48
N ILE A 165 49.74 30.12 -46.48
CA ILE A 165 49.04 31.04 -47.38
C ILE A 165 49.59 32.47 -47.24
N ASN A 166 49.75 32.97 -46.01
CA ASN A 166 50.27 34.31 -45.78
C ASN A 166 51.70 34.48 -46.31
N LYS A 167 52.58 33.51 -46.06
CA LYS A 167 53.96 33.53 -46.57
C LYS A 167 54.00 33.59 -48.10
N THR A 168 53.18 32.77 -48.77
CA THR A 168 53.07 32.79 -50.23
C THR A 168 52.49 34.11 -50.74
N SER A 169 51.42 34.61 -50.11
CA SER A 169 50.82 35.89 -50.48
C SER A 169 51.83 37.03 -50.44
N THR A 170 52.62 37.13 -49.36
CA THR A 170 53.65 38.18 -49.23
C THR A 170 54.73 38.06 -50.30
N LYS A 171 55.18 36.84 -50.63
CA LYS A 171 56.13 36.62 -51.73
C LYS A 171 55.55 37.07 -53.07
N ASN A 172 54.30 36.72 -53.33
CA ASN A 172 53.61 37.12 -54.56
C ASN A 172 53.44 38.64 -54.66
N ASP A 173 53.10 39.32 -53.55
CA ASP A 173 52.98 40.77 -53.51
C ASP A 173 54.32 41.46 -53.82
N GLN A 174 55.42 40.97 -53.26
CA GLN A 174 56.77 41.46 -53.54
C GLN A 174 57.16 41.25 -55.01
N LEU A 175 56.87 40.08 -55.57
CA LEU A 175 57.16 39.77 -56.97
C LEU A 175 56.34 40.65 -57.93
N LEU A 176 55.07 40.89 -57.60
CA LEU A 176 54.20 41.81 -58.34
C LEU A 176 54.75 43.23 -58.33
N GLU A 177 55.30 43.71 -57.20
CA GLU A 177 55.92 45.03 -57.11
C GLU A 177 57.13 45.15 -58.05
N VAL A 178 58.05 44.18 -58.01
CA VAL A 178 59.23 44.14 -58.90
C VAL A 178 58.84 44.10 -60.37
N LEU A 179 57.86 43.26 -60.73
CA LEU A 179 57.36 43.15 -62.10
C LEU A 179 56.73 44.46 -62.59
N ASN A 180 55.95 45.12 -61.73
CA ASN A 180 55.33 46.41 -62.06
C ASN A 180 56.38 47.52 -62.27
N GLU A 181 57.45 47.55 -61.46
CA GLU A 181 58.56 48.48 -61.65
C GLU A 181 59.34 48.21 -62.94
N ALA A 182 59.67 46.95 -63.22
CA ALA A 182 60.33 46.55 -64.47
C ALA A 182 59.50 46.95 -65.70
N TYR A 183 58.18 46.73 -65.65
CA TYR A 183 57.25 47.13 -66.70
C TYR A 183 57.22 48.65 -66.90
N LYS A 184 57.10 49.44 -65.83
CA LYS A 184 57.08 50.91 -65.90
C LYS A 184 58.36 51.49 -66.49
N ASN A 185 59.50 50.88 -66.19
CA ASN A 185 60.81 51.37 -66.61
C ASN A 185 61.30 50.76 -67.94
N ASN A 186 60.51 49.87 -68.56
CA ASN A 186 60.90 49.09 -69.74
C ASN A 186 62.27 48.40 -69.56
N ALA A 187 62.52 47.89 -68.34
CA ALA A 187 63.77 47.26 -67.94
C ALA A 187 63.62 45.73 -67.91
N ALA A 188 64.73 45.02 -68.10
CA ALA A 188 64.76 43.58 -67.84
C ALA A 188 64.64 43.31 -66.33
N ILE A 189 63.95 42.23 -65.98
CA ILE A 189 63.79 41.77 -64.59
C ILE A 189 65.13 41.19 -64.12
N ASP A 190 65.45 41.29 -62.84
CA ASP A 190 66.69 40.73 -62.31
C ASP A 190 66.67 39.19 -62.30
N ALA A 191 67.87 38.58 -62.35
CA ALA A 191 68.03 37.14 -62.47
C ALA A 191 67.40 36.34 -61.31
N ASN A 192 67.31 36.90 -60.09
CA ASN A 192 66.67 36.21 -58.97
C ASN A 192 65.14 36.17 -59.16
N SER A 193 64.53 37.27 -59.60
CA SER A 193 63.10 37.32 -59.90
C SER A 193 62.70 36.41 -61.06
N GLU A 194 63.55 36.25 -62.09
CA GLU A 194 63.35 35.27 -63.16
C GLU A 194 63.38 33.81 -62.66
N ILE A 195 64.29 33.48 -61.74
CA ILE A 195 64.38 32.14 -61.13
C ILE A 195 63.13 31.85 -60.29
N VAL A 196 62.63 32.82 -59.52
CA VAL A 196 61.40 32.68 -58.73
C VAL A 196 60.19 32.45 -59.64
N LEU A 197 60.05 33.20 -60.73
CA LEU A 197 58.99 33.03 -61.73
C LEU A 197 59.03 31.68 -62.46
N ALA A 198 60.23 31.10 -62.62
CA ALA A 198 60.40 29.79 -63.21
C ALA A 198 60.07 28.65 -62.23
N SER A 199 60.24 28.87 -60.92
CA SER A 199 60.04 27.86 -59.86
C SER A 199 58.62 27.85 -59.28
N ASP A 200 57.93 29.00 -59.19
CA ASP A 200 56.57 29.10 -58.62
C ASP A 200 55.43 28.71 -59.59
N LYS A 201 55.73 28.09 -60.74
CA LYS A 201 54.71 27.62 -61.69
C LYS A 201 54.01 26.32 -61.25
N GLU A 202 54.46 25.68 -60.17
CA GLU A 202 53.75 24.55 -59.58
C GLU A 202 52.56 25.05 -58.75
N ALA A 203 51.36 24.56 -59.08
CA ALA A 203 50.16 24.93 -58.33
C ALA A 203 50.30 24.51 -56.86
N LEU A 204 50.25 25.48 -55.95
CA LEU A 204 50.15 25.22 -54.50
C LEU A 204 48.85 24.47 -54.22
N ILE A 205 48.95 23.17 -53.96
CA ILE A 205 47.83 22.35 -53.50
C ILE A 205 47.85 22.40 -51.97
N PHE A 206 46.96 23.20 -51.39
CA PHE A 206 46.68 23.13 -49.95
C PHE A 206 45.70 21.98 -49.70
N ASP A 207 46.09 21.03 -48.86
CA ASP A 207 45.16 20.03 -48.37
C ASP A 207 44.29 20.64 -47.26
N VAL A 208 43.04 20.96 -47.59
CA VAL A 208 42.07 21.60 -46.67
C VAL A 208 41.15 20.56 -46.03
N SER A 209 41.58 19.30 -45.94
CA SER A 209 40.78 18.25 -45.32
C SER A 209 40.80 18.36 -43.78
N PHE A 210 39.62 18.60 -43.20
CA PHE A 210 39.41 18.58 -41.76
C PHE A 210 38.74 17.27 -41.37
N GLY A 211 39.26 16.62 -40.32
CA GLY A 211 38.65 15.41 -39.79
C GLY A 211 37.29 15.72 -39.19
N HIS A 212 36.26 14.98 -39.60
CA HIS A 212 34.94 15.02 -38.96
C HIS A 212 34.77 13.81 -38.05
N PHE A 213 34.28 14.04 -36.83
CA PHE A 213 34.10 12.97 -35.86
C PHE A 213 32.87 12.14 -36.25
N ASN A 214 33.08 11.00 -36.92
CA ASN A 214 31.99 10.13 -37.37
C ASN A 214 31.46 9.30 -36.19
N ASN A 215 30.28 9.68 -35.70
CA ASN A 215 29.75 9.28 -34.39
C ASN A 215 28.94 7.97 -34.41
N GLU A 216 28.45 7.52 -35.56
CA GLU A 216 27.45 6.43 -35.64
C GLU A 216 27.98 5.08 -35.13
N ALA A 217 29.18 4.66 -35.55
CA ALA A 217 29.73 3.36 -35.15
C ALA A 217 30.12 3.29 -33.65
N ASN A 218 30.49 4.42 -33.05
CA ASN A 218 30.89 4.49 -31.64
C ASN A 218 29.69 4.60 -30.69
N LEU A 219 28.59 5.24 -31.13
CA LEU A 219 27.33 5.30 -30.40
C LEU A 219 26.71 3.91 -30.24
N ASP A 220 26.57 3.14 -31.32
CA ASP A 220 25.98 1.80 -31.28
C ASP A 220 26.78 0.83 -30.39
N THR A 221 28.11 0.92 -30.46
CA THR A 221 28.99 0.11 -29.62
C THR A 221 28.86 0.50 -28.15
N ALA A 222 28.84 1.80 -27.83
CA ALA A 222 28.68 2.27 -26.46
C ALA A 222 27.30 1.93 -25.88
N PHE A 223 26.21 2.11 -26.64
CA PHE A 223 24.87 1.70 -26.24
C PHE A 223 24.78 0.20 -26.00
N SER A 224 25.43 -0.61 -26.83
CA SER A 224 25.48 -2.07 -26.64
C SER A 224 26.20 -2.46 -25.33
N HIS A 225 27.30 -1.79 -24.98
CA HIS A 225 27.99 -2.01 -23.70
C HIS A 225 27.14 -1.62 -22.49
N ILE A 226 26.46 -0.47 -22.55
CA ILE A 226 25.55 -0.02 -21.49
C ILE A 226 24.38 -1.00 -21.32
N LEU A 227 23.76 -1.43 -22.42
CA LEU A 227 22.66 -2.40 -22.39
C LEU A 227 23.10 -3.75 -21.82
N HIS A 228 24.33 -4.18 -22.11
CA HIS A 228 24.91 -5.41 -21.54
C HIS A 228 25.15 -5.29 -20.03
N GLU A 229 25.70 -4.16 -19.54
CA GLU A 229 25.88 -3.91 -18.10
C GLU A 229 24.55 -3.79 -17.34
N ILE A 230 23.57 -3.10 -17.93
CA ILE A 230 22.20 -3.00 -17.39
C ILE A 230 21.55 -4.39 -17.35
N GLY A 231 21.61 -5.13 -18.45
CA GLY A 231 21.04 -6.46 -18.59
C GLY A 231 21.63 -7.44 -17.57
N GLY A 232 22.94 -7.39 -17.35
CA GLY A 232 23.62 -8.20 -16.34
C GLY A 232 23.18 -7.87 -14.91
N SER A 233 23.07 -6.58 -14.57
CA SER A 233 22.71 -6.13 -13.22
C SER A 233 21.24 -6.42 -12.86
N LEU A 234 20.31 -6.19 -13.79
CA LEU A 234 18.89 -6.46 -13.58
C LEU A 234 18.57 -7.96 -13.47
N VAL A 235 19.31 -8.82 -14.17
CA VAL A 235 19.17 -10.28 -14.06
C VAL A 235 19.70 -10.78 -12.71
N TYR A 236 20.80 -10.20 -12.21
CA TYR A 236 21.40 -10.58 -10.92
C TYR A 236 20.55 -10.13 -9.71
N GLU A 237 19.97 -8.93 -9.74
CA GLU A 237 19.06 -8.45 -8.69
C GLU A 237 17.75 -9.22 -8.66
N ASN A 238 17.14 -9.52 -9.82
CA ASN A 238 15.92 -10.35 -9.88
C ASN A 238 16.16 -11.77 -9.32
N ALA A 239 17.35 -12.35 -9.55
CA ALA A 239 17.71 -13.64 -9.00
C ALA A 239 17.89 -13.60 -7.46
N ASN A 240 18.42 -12.51 -6.91
CA ASN A 240 18.61 -12.36 -5.46
C ASN A 240 17.34 -11.97 -4.71
N ILE A 241 16.47 -11.14 -5.31
CA ILE A 241 15.14 -10.86 -4.77
C ILE A 241 14.34 -12.17 -4.72
N SER A 242 14.35 -12.97 -5.79
CA SER A 242 13.68 -14.27 -5.83
C SER A 242 14.21 -15.25 -4.77
N LYS A 243 15.53 -15.29 -4.53
CA LYS A 243 16.15 -16.13 -3.49
C LYS A 243 15.83 -15.70 -2.06
N SER A 244 15.53 -14.42 -1.81
CA SER A 244 15.16 -13.93 -0.47
C SER A 244 13.71 -14.26 -0.09
N TYR A 245 12.82 -14.48 -1.08
CA TYR A 245 11.47 -14.98 -0.86
C TYR A 245 11.37 -16.52 -0.78
N GLU A 246 12.40 -17.26 -1.23
CA GLU A 246 12.40 -18.74 -1.21
C GLU A 246 12.95 -19.36 0.09
N LYS A 247 13.47 -18.56 1.04
CA LYS A 247 13.84 -19.06 2.37
C LYS A 247 12.65 -19.01 3.33
N GLU A 248 11.59 -19.77 3.03
CA GLU A 248 10.76 -20.35 4.10
C GLU A 248 11.53 -21.56 4.68
N PRO A 249 11.55 -21.76 6.00
CA PRO A 249 12.28 -22.87 6.61
C PRO A 249 11.61 -24.19 6.22
N LYS A 250 12.30 -25.00 5.42
CA LYS A 250 11.92 -26.40 5.18
C LYS A 250 12.13 -27.19 6.46
N ASP A 251 11.03 -27.71 7.02
CA ASP A 251 11.02 -28.76 8.03
C ASP A 251 11.98 -29.89 7.62
N GLN A 252 13.02 -30.11 8.41
CA GLN A 252 13.79 -31.36 8.40
C GLN A 252 13.46 -32.13 9.67
N SER A 253 12.86 -33.29 9.48
CA SER A 253 12.57 -34.25 10.52
C SER A 253 13.66 -35.33 10.59
N SER A 254 14.03 -35.67 11.84
CA SER A 254 14.64 -36.92 12.33
C SER A 254 16.19 -37.06 12.31
N PRO A 255 16.77 -37.96 13.13
CA PRO A 255 16.91 -37.82 14.58
C PRO A 255 18.38 -38.05 15.05
N GLY A 256 18.86 -37.32 16.05
CA GLY A 256 20.25 -37.50 16.51
C GLY A 256 20.57 -36.74 17.79
N ASN A 257 20.32 -37.41 18.91
CA ASN A 257 20.83 -37.22 20.27
C ASN A 257 21.95 -36.18 20.50
N LEU A 258 21.75 -35.27 21.46
CA LEU A 258 22.73 -34.93 22.51
C LEU A 258 22.08 -34.11 23.63
N ASN A 259 22.31 -34.58 24.86
CA ASN A 259 21.84 -34.05 26.13
C ASN A 259 22.33 -32.62 26.40
N SER A 260 21.41 -31.73 26.81
CA SER A 260 21.69 -30.76 27.88
C SER A 260 20.39 -30.18 28.44
N LYS A 261 20.26 -30.25 29.76
CA LYS A 261 19.17 -29.71 30.58
C LYS A 261 19.03 -28.19 30.39
N ALA A 262 17.83 -27.74 29.99
CA ALA A 262 17.33 -26.39 30.22
C ALA A 262 15.79 -26.43 30.29
N SER A 263 15.22 -25.67 31.24
CA SER A 263 13.80 -25.54 31.58
C SER A 263 12.90 -25.14 30.41
N PRO A 264 11.58 -25.43 30.44
CA PRO A 264 10.72 -25.34 29.27
C PRO A 264 10.38 -23.89 28.93
N ALA A 265 11.06 -23.33 27.93
CA ALA A 265 10.57 -22.18 27.20
C ALA A 265 9.53 -22.66 26.18
N GLU A 266 8.34 -22.07 26.26
CA GLU A 266 7.20 -22.35 25.40
C GLU A 266 7.59 -22.22 23.92
N SER A 267 7.19 -23.21 23.12
CA SER A 267 7.46 -23.26 21.69
C SER A 267 6.73 -22.14 20.95
N PRO A 268 7.25 -21.62 19.82
CA PRO A 268 6.56 -20.62 19.02
C PRO A 268 5.30 -21.25 18.42
N ILE A 269 4.14 -20.65 18.69
CA ILE A 269 2.84 -21.07 18.18
C ILE A 269 2.87 -21.00 16.63
N LYS A 270 2.55 -22.11 15.95
CA LYS A 270 2.50 -22.16 14.49
C LYS A 270 1.27 -21.38 13.99
N TRP A 271 1.41 -20.66 12.87
CA TRP A 271 0.33 -19.89 12.21
C TRP A 271 -0.97 -20.68 11.94
N SER A 272 -0.93 -22.02 11.95
CA SER A 272 -2.10 -22.90 11.84
C SER A 272 -2.99 -22.90 13.08
N ASP A 273 -2.44 -22.59 14.25
CA ASP A 273 -3.10 -22.81 15.55
C ASP A 273 -3.91 -21.60 16.02
N LEU A 274 -3.70 -20.44 15.37
CA LEU A 274 -4.36 -19.16 15.65
C LEU A 274 -5.75 -19.00 15.02
N ARG A 275 -6.30 -20.05 14.40
CA ARG A 275 -7.50 -19.94 13.57
C ARG A 275 -8.84 -20.06 14.31
N ASN A 276 -8.82 -20.29 15.63
CA ASN A 276 -10.05 -20.41 16.41
C ASN A 276 -10.03 -19.43 17.59
N PRO A 277 -10.74 -18.27 17.49
CA PRO A 277 -11.16 -17.59 18.71
C PRO A 277 -12.04 -18.56 19.54
N PRO A 278 -12.12 -18.37 20.87
CA PRO A 278 -13.12 -19.06 21.68
C PRO A 278 -14.50 -18.81 21.06
N LYS A 279 -15.23 -19.88 20.76
CA LYS A 279 -16.46 -19.83 19.95
C LYS A 279 -17.49 -18.88 20.58
N PHE A 280 -17.80 -17.80 19.88
CA PHE A 280 -18.91 -16.88 20.17
C PHE A 280 -20.20 -17.41 19.49
N ASN A 281 -21.34 -17.37 20.20
CA ASN A 281 -22.66 -17.68 19.64
C ASN A 281 -23.39 -16.34 19.39
N PRO A 282 -23.57 -15.91 18.13
CA PRO A 282 -24.03 -14.56 17.81
C PRO A 282 -25.56 -14.49 17.79
N TRP A 283 -26.15 -13.97 18.85
CA TRP A 283 -27.47 -13.33 18.80
C TRP A 283 -27.29 -11.90 19.29
N MET A 284 -27.13 -10.95 18.37
CA MET A 284 -27.44 -9.51 18.46
C MET A 284 -26.70 -8.79 17.31
N GLU A 285 -27.30 -8.76 16.12
CA GLU A 285 -27.01 -7.74 15.10
C GLU A 285 -28.31 -6.98 14.84
N GLU A 286 -28.49 -5.86 15.52
CA GLU A 286 -29.37 -4.79 15.06
C GLU A 286 -28.61 -3.46 15.14
N ASP A 287 -28.64 -2.76 14.01
CA ASP A 287 -28.46 -1.33 13.81
C ASP A 287 -27.12 -0.68 14.18
N TYR A 288 -26.27 -0.41 13.16
CA TYR A 288 -25.58 0.89 13.02
C TYR A 288 -25.05 1.08 11.59
N HIS A 289 -25.91 1.55 10.68
CA HIS A 289 -25.46 2.33 9.54
C HIS A 289 -25.31 3.80 9.96
N ARG A 290 -24.15 4.42 9.63
CA ARG A 290 -24.00 5.71 8.89
C ARG A 290 -22.81 6.57 9.38
N LYS A 291 -22.08 7.08 8.38
CA LYS A 291 -21.19 8.27 8.30
C LYS A 291 -19.68 8.07 8.53
N GLU A 292 -18.96 7.85 7.43
CA GLU A 292 -17.63 8.44 7.25
C GLU A 292 -17.71 9.53 6.17
N GLN A 293 -17.42 10.77 6.57
CA GLN A 293 -17.18 11.88 5.66
C GLN A 293 -15.68 12.21 5.66
N GLY A 294 -15.12 12.40 4.47
CA GLY A 294 -14.11 13.44 4.24
C GLY A 294 -12.64 13.01 4.13
N LYS A 295 -12.23 12.54 2.94
CA LYS A 295 -10.95 12.93 2.31
C LYS A 295 -11.15 13.03 0.78
N PRO A 296 -10.56 14.03 0.09
CA PRO A 296 -10.81 14.25 -1.32
C PRO A 296 -10.10 13.20 -2.16
N ILE A 297 -10.87 12.33 -2.81
CA ILE A 297 -10.36 11.42 -3.84
C ILE A 297 -10.14 12.28 -5.09
N THR A 298 -8.87 12.42 -5.48
CA THR A 298 -8.49 13.06 -6.74
C THR A 298 -9.00 12.18 -7.88
N ILE A 299 -9.99 12.71 -8.61
CA ILE A 299 -10.65 12.06 -9.74
C ILE A 299 -9.68 12.00 -10.92
N LYS A 300 -9.18 10.81 -11.25
CA LYS A 300 -8.76 10.45 -12.62
C LYS A 300 -9.25 9.03 -12.91
N ASN A 301 -10.34 8.96 -13.68
CA ASN A 301 -10.90 7.82 -14.42
C ASN A 301 -10.36 6.43 -14.06
N ARG A 302 -11.03 5.72 -13.15
CA ARG A 302 -10.88 4.28 -13.02
C ARG A 302 -12.21 3.62 -13.37
N PHE A 303 -12.31 3.12 -14.60
CA PHE A 303 -13.31 2.10 -14.94
C PHE A 303 -13.19 0.97 -13.91
N ARG A 304 -14.30 0.62 -13.26
CA ARG A 304 -14.35 -0.50 -12.31
C ARG A 304 -15.15 -1.63 -12.92
N TRP A 305 -14.58 -2.83 -12.89
CA TRP A 305 -15.18 -4.02 -13.47
C TRP A 305 -15.96 -4.80 -12.41
N PHE A 306 -17.14 -5.26 -12.82
CA PHE A 306 -18.04 -6.05 -12.00
C PHE A 306 -18.41 -7.35 -12.71
N THR A 307 -18.68 -8.39 -11.94
CA THR A 307 -19.30 -9.62 -12.46
C THR A 307 -20.77 -9.63 -12.11
N GLN A 308 -21.64 -9.85 -13.10
CA GLN A 308 -23.07 -10.01 -12.88
C GLN A 308 -23.38 -11.47 -12.51
N ALA A 309 -23.99 -11.69 -11.35
CA ALA A 309 -24.47 -13.00 -10.91
C ALA A 309 -25.84 -13.33 -11.52
N ASP A 310 -26.26 -14.60 -11.43
CA ASP A 310 -27.47 -15.18 -12.04
C ASP A 310 -28.80 -14.49 -11.64
N PHE A 311 -28.80 -13.57 -10.66
CA PHE A 311 -29.96 -12.79 -10.20
C PHE A 311 -29.78 -11.27 -10.33
N GLY A 312 -28.85 -10.80 -11.16
CA GLY A 312 -28.63 -9.37 -11.41
C GLY A 312 -27.83 -8.62 -10.34
N ALA A 313 -27.39 -9.30 -9.28
CA ALA A 313 -26.45 -8.74 -8.31
C ALA A 313 -25.08 -8.55 -8.94
N HIS A 314 -24.46 -7.39 -8.72
CA HIS A 314 -23.12 -7.06 -9.20
C HIS A 314 -22.11 -7.32 -8.10
N GLU A 315 -21.18 -8.25 -8.32
CA GLU A 315 -20.06 -8.50 -7.41
C GLU A 315 -18.83 -7.73 -7.92
N ALA A 316 -18.35 -6.78 -7.12
CA ALA A 316 -17.16 -6.01 -7.44
C ALA A 316 -15.93 -6.92 -7.43
N LEU A 317 -15.10 -6.82 -8.47
CA LEU A 317 -13.80 -7.48 -8.45
C LEU A 317 -12.86 -6.78 -7.47
N PRO A 318 -11.93 -7.51 -6.83
CA PRO A 318 -10.91 -6.89 -5.97
C PRO A 318 -10.14 -5.80 -6.72
N ASP A 319 -9.76 -4.72 -6.02
CA ASP A 319 -9.11 -3.55 -6.65
C ASP A 319 -7.82 -3.89 -7.40
N TRP A 320 -7.07 -4.87 -6.89
CA TRP A 320 -5.86 -5.37 -7.54
C TRP A 320 -6.15 -6.07 -8.87
N ALA A 321 -7.29 -6.74 -8.99
CA ALA A 321 -7.70 -7.41 -10.22
C ALA A 321 -8.17 -6.36 -11.24
N ASN A 322 -8.93 -5.36 -10.79
CA ASN A 322 -9.38 -4.23 -11.64
C ASN A 322 -8.20 -3.53 -12.33
N SER A 323 -7.10 -3.26 -11.61
CA SER A 323 -5.92 -2.61 -12.20
C SER A 323 -5.31 -3.42 -13.35
N LYS A 324 -5.20 -4.74 -13.17
CA LYS A 324 -4.63 -5.66 -14.18
C LYS A 324 -5.56 -5.84 -15.38
N ILE A 325 -6.87 -5.92 -15.14
CA ILE A 325 -7.87 -6.02 -16.20
C ILE A 325 -7.85 -4.75 -17.06
N ASN A 326 -7.77 -3.56 -16.45
CA ASN A 326 -7.66 -2.29 -17.18
C ASN A 326 -6.39 -2.22 -18.04
N GLU A 327 -5.26 -2.69 -17.53
CA GLU A 327 -4.00 -2.75 -18.27
C GLU A 327 -4.12 -3.67 -19.49
N GLU A 328 -4.62 -4.89 -19.31
CA GLU A 328 -4.77 -5.87 -20.38
C GLU A 328 -5.82 -5.47 -21.42
N TYR A 329 -6.91 -4.82 -20.99
CA TYR A 329 -7.91 -4.25 -21.89
C TYR A 329 -7.33 -3.11 -22.73
N SER A 330 -6.51 -2.23 -22.13
CA SER A 330 -5.88 -1.10 -22.83
C SER A 330 -4.85 -1.54 -23.87
N LYS A 331 -4.24 -2.72 -23.68
CA LYS A 331 -3.34 -3.36 -24.65
C LYS A 331 -4.07 -3.96 -25.86
N GLY A 332 -5.41 -4.01 -25.84
CA GLY A 332 -6.21 -4.60 -26.92
C GLY A 332 -6.19 -6.14 -26.93
N ASN A 333 -5.87 -6.77 -25.79
CA ASN A 333 -5.85 -8.23 -25.70
C ASN A 333 -7.27 -8.80 -25.78
N LYS A 334 -7.43 -9.92 -26.52
CA LYS A 334 -8.73 -10.61 -26.65
C LYS A 334 -9.09 -11.40 -25.40
N THR A 335 -8.09 -11.97 -24.74
CA THR A 335 -8.24 -12.76 -23.52
C THR A 335 -7.09 -12.48 -22.57
N ALA A 336 -7.36 -12.45 -21.26
CA ALA A 336 -6.33 -12.24 -20.24
C ALA A 336 -6.46 -13.21 -19.07
N PHE A 337 -5.32 -13.62 -18.51
CA PHE A 337 -5.25 -14.42 -17.29
C PHE A 337 -4.77 -13.55 -16.14
N ILE A 338 -5.59 -13.43 -15.10
CA ILE A 338 -5.36 -12.53 -13.99
C ILE A 338 -4.89 -13.33 -12.78
N TYR A 339 -3.66 -13.04 -12.35
CA TYR A 339 -3.00 -13.69 -11.22
C TYR A 339 -3.02 -12.79 -9.99
N ASP A 340 -3.18 -13.36 -8.81
CA ASP A 340 -3.01 -12.62 -7.55
C ASP A 340 -1.55 -12.25 -7.27
N PHE A 341 -1.32 -11.56 -6.16
CA PHE A 341 0.03 -11.16 -5.70
C PHE A 341 0.97 -12.33 -5.41
N LYS A 342 0.43 -13.54 -5.23
CA LYS A 342 1.19 -14.79 -5.01
C LYS A 342 1.36 -15.57 -6.32
N LYS A 343 1.14 -14.94 -7.49
CA LYS A 343 1.20 -15.55 -8.82
C LYS A 343 0.24 -16.73 -9.01
N ARG A 344 -0.85 -16.80 -8.23
CA ARG A 344 -1.87 -17.83 -8.39
C ARG A 344 -2.94 -17.32 -9.35
N LEU A 345 -3.29 -18.16 -10.32
CA LEU A 345 -4.34 -17.86 -11.28
C LEU A 345 -5.69 -17.70 -10.57
N GLN A 346 -6.33 -16.54 -10.71
CA GLN A 346 -7.62 -16.25 -10.07
C GLN A 346 -8.73 -16.10 -11.09
N PHE A 347 -8.47 -15.42 -12.20
CA PHE A 347 -9.47 -15.16 -13.23
C PHE A 347 -8.94 -15.40 -14.64
N LYS A 348 -9.82 -15.83 -15.53
CA LYS A 348 -9.64 -15.70 -16.98
C LYS A 348 -10.71 -14.72 -17.47
N ILE A 349 -10.31 -13.75 -18.28
CA ILE A 349 -11.18 -12.75 -18.85
C ILE A 349 -11.21 -12.94 -20.37
N ASP A 350 -12.40 -12.97 -20.93
CA ASP A 350 -12.62 -12.87 -22.38
C ASP A 350 -13.24 -11.50 -22.67
N PHE A 351 -12.46 -10.62 -23.30
CA PHE A 351 -12.90 -9.26 -23.61
C PHE A 351 -13.79 -9.19 -24.86
N ASN A 352 -13.78 -10.21 -25.73
CA ASN A 352 -14.67 -10.25 -26.89
C ASN A 352 -16.10 -10.58 -26.46
N GLN A 353 -16.23 -11.55 -25.54
CA GLN A 353 -17.53 -11.99 -25.03
C GLN A 353 -17.95 -11.23 -23.77
N MET A 354 -17.05 -10.41 -23.22
CA MET A 354 -17.24 -9.70 -21.95
C MET A 354 -17.59 -10.69 -20.83
N GLU A 355 -16.76 -11.73 -20.68
CA GLU A 355 -16.95 -12.80 -19.70
C GLU A 355 -15.76 -12.92 -18.76
N CYS A 356 -16.06 -13.25 -17.50
CA CYS A 356 -15.09 -13.48 -16.45
C CYS A 356 -15.30 -14.88 -15.84
N PHE A 357 -14.24 -15.66 -15.81
CA PHE A 357 -14.21 -17.01 -15.29
C PHE A 357 -13.36 -17.03 -14.02
N ARG A 358 -13.93 -17.48 -12.89
CA ARG A 358 -13.18 -17.63 -11.64
C ARG A 358 -12.52 -19.00 -11.59
N TYR A 359 -11.22 -19.03 -11.33
CA TYR A 359 -10.46 -20.27 -11.20
C TYR A 359 -10.74 -20.95 -9.86
N ASN A 360 -11.07 -22.25 -9.87
CA ASN A 360 -11.32 -23.04 -8.67
C ASN A 360 -10.10 -23.91 -8.35
N PHE A 361 -9.40 -23.57 -7.26
CA PHE A 361 -8.21 -24.31 -6.82
C PHE A 361 -8.46 -25.76 -6.41
N LYS A 362 -9.69 -26.11 -6.04
CA LYS A 362 -10.03 -27.49 -5.63
C LYS A 362 -10.25 -28.39 -6.83
N THR A 363 -10.89 -27.87 -7.88
CA THR A 363 -11.21 -28.65 -9.10
C THR A 363 -10.19 -28.44 -10.22
N GLN A 364 -9.29 -27.46 -10.09
CA GLN A 364 -8.32 -27.04 -11.11
C GLN A 364 -8.96 -26.62 -12.45
N GLU A 365 -10.21 -26.18 -12.40
CA GLU A 365 -10.99 -25.79 -13.56
C GLU A 365 -11.53 -24.37 -13.38
N PHE A 366 -11.87 -23.74 -14.51
CA PHE A 366 -12.60 -22.49 -14.50
C PHE A 366 -14.06 -22.74 -14.19
N GLY A 367 -14.60 -21.99 -13.23
CA GLY A 367 -16.04 -21.97 -12.94
C GLY A 367 -16.85 -21.37 -14.08
N LYS A 368 -18.17 -21.28 -13.87
CA LYS A 368 -19.10 -20.71 -14.84
C LYS A 368 -18.69 -19.28 -15.23
N ALA A 369 -18.83 -18.97 -16.52
CA ALA A 369 -18.68 -17.63 -17.05
C ALA A 369 -19.68 -16.68 -16.38
N ARG A 370 -19.21 -15.51 -15.96
CA ARG A 370 -20.06 -14.41 -15.50
C ARG A 370 -19.86 -13.21 -16.41
N LYS A 371 -20.94 -12.49 -16.72
CA LYS A 371 -20.86 -11.28 -17.53
C LYS A 371 -20.02 -10.23 -16.82
N LEU A 372 -19.02 -9.73 -17.52
CA LEU A 372 -18.10 -8.68 -17.09
C LEU A 372 -18.65 -7.33 -17.59
N VAL A 373 -18.93 -6.41 -16.67
CA VAL A 373 -19.52 -5.10 -17.00
C VAL A 373 -18.56 -4.00 -16.58
N PRO A 374 -18.16 -3.08 -17.49
CA PRO A 374 -17.48 -1.86 -17.13
C PRO A 374 -18.50 -0.85 -16.61
N LEU A 375 -18.29 -0.33 -15.39
CA LEU A 375 -19.07 0.78 -14.84
C LEU A 375 -18.17 2.02 -14.76
N ASN A 376 -18.70 3.14 -15.29
CA ASN A 376 -18.09 4.47 -15.27
C ASN A 376 -18.28 5.16 -13.93
#